data_AF-A0A6J7ATR2-F1
#
_entry.id   AF-A0A6J7ATR2-F1
#
_cell.length_a   1.000
_cell.length_b   1.000
_cell.length_c   1.000
_cell.angle_alpha   90.00
_cell.angle_beta   90.00
_cell.angle_gamma   90.00
#
_symmetry.space_group_name_H-M   'P 1'
#
loop_
_entity.id
_entity.type
_entity.pdbx_description
1 polymer ?
#
loop_
_entity_poly.entity_id
_entity_poly.type
_entity_poly.pdbx_seq_one_letter_code
_entity_poly.pdbx_strand_id
1 'polypeptide(L)'
;MPKALTDYIKNRQGYDYNEHGQAGNSHTTFVPDEIVDRFCVVGPIEAHIERMQQLKALGVDQFAIYLQHDDKDHTLQAYGELVMPAIAEHVRATS
;
A
#
# COMPACT_ATOMS: atom_id res chain seq x y z
N MET A 1 -1.04 22.78 -6.77
CA MET A 1 -0.59 21.55 -6.08
C MET A 1 0.23 21.91 -4.86
N PRO A 2 0.02 21.26 -3.70
CA PRO A 2 0.89 21.42 -2.54
C PRO A 2 2.35 21.13 -2.86
N LYS A 3 3.28 21.97 -2.38
CA LYS A 3 4.72 21.85 -2.67
C LYS A 3 5.33 20.51 -2.24
N ALA A 4 4.87 19.97 -1.10
CA ALA A 4 5.28 18.65 -0.61
C ALA A 4 5.07 17.54 -1.66
N LEU A 5 4.01 17.63 -2.48
CA LEU A 5 3.70 16.65 -3.52
C LEU A 5 4.56 16.78 -4.79
N THR A 6 5.35 17.85 -4.92
CA THR A 6 6.13 18.12 -6.14
C THR A 6 7.62 18.32 -5.90
N ASP A 7 8.04 18.72 -4.70
CA ASP A 7 9.45 19.06 -4.46
C ASP A 7 10.35 17.82 -4.38
N TYR A 8 9.84 16.69 -3.91
CA TYR A 8 10.64 15.46 -3.78
C TYR A 8 11.13 14.91 -5.13
N ILE A 9 10.38 15.14 -6.22
CA ILE A 9 10.74 14.61 -7.56
C ILE A 9 12.00 15.24 -8.14
N LYS A 10 12.42 16.42 -7.65
CA LYS A 10 13.62 17.13 -8.13
C LYS A 10 14.91 16.33 -7.93
N ASN A 11 14.90 15.42 -6.97
CA ASN A 11 16.04 14.56 -6.64
C ASN A 11 16.03 13.23 -7.41
N ARG A 12 15.02 12.98 -8.27
CA ARG A 12 14.95 11.75 -9.07
C ARG A 12 16.04 11.75 -10.16
N GLN A 13 16.87 10.72 -10.16
CA GLN A 13 17.93 10.51 -11.16
C GLN A 13 17.71 9.19 -11.89
N GLY A 14 17.37 9.26 -13.18
CA GLY A 14 17.15 8.07 -14.02
C GLY A 14 16.09 7.10 -13.49
N TYR A 15 15.93 5.97 -14.18
CA TYR A 15 15.11 4.85 -13.72
C TYR A 15 15.59 3.57 -14.39
N ASP A 16 16.23 2.68 -13.63
CA ASP A 16 16.56 1.34 -14.08
C ASP A 16 15.36 0.42 -13.83
N TYR A 17 14.78 -0.08 -14.90
CA TYR A 17 13.66 -1.02 -14.82
C TYR A 17 14.07 -2.40 -14.28
N ASN A 18 15.36 -2.73 -14.26
CA ASN A 18 15.84 -4.00 -13.69
C ASN A 18 15.68 -4.04 -12.15
N GLU A 19 15.72 -2.89 -11.48
CA GLU A 19 15.50 -2.77 -10.03
C GLU A 19 14.01 -2.53 -9.68
N HIS A 20 13.11 -2.52 -10.68
CA HIS A 20 11.70 -2.19 -10.47
C HIS A 20 11.02 -3.17 -9.51
N GLY A 21 10.44 -2.63 -8.44
CA GLY A 21 9.72 -3.42 -7.44
C GLY A 21 10.62 -4.22 -6.50
N GLN A 22 11.94 -4.11 -6.60
CA GLN A 22 12.84 -4.76 -5.64
C GLN A 22 12.90 -3.96 -4.34
N ALA A 23 12.84 -4.64 -3.20
CA ALA A 23 13.06 -4.00 -1.92
C ALA A 23 14.47 -3.40 -1.83
N GLY A 24 14.59 -2.16 -1.36
CA GLY A 24 15.87 -1.48 -1.20
C GLY A 24 16.52 -0.96 -2.49
N ASN A 25 15.78 -0.89 -3.61
CA ASN A 25 16.32 -0.31 -4.85
C ASN A 25 16.72 1.16 -4.69
N SER A 26 17.69 1.58 -5.51
CA SER A 26 18.26 2.93 -5.44
C SER A 26 17.25 4.02 -5.86
N HIS A 27 16.26 3.66 -6.67
CA HIS A 27 15.27 4.56 -7.27
C HIS A 27 14.13 4.99 -6.33
N THR A 28 14.11 4.54 -5.08
CA THR A 28 13.10 4.95 -4.09
C THR A 28 13.66 5.84 -2.99
N THR A 29 14.99 5.95 -2.89
CA THR A 29 15.70 6.68 -1.82
C THR A 29 15.37 8.19 -1.73
N PHE A 30 14.86 8.78 -2.81
CA PHE A 30 14.49 10.20 -2.85
C PHE A 30 13.03 10.46 -2.43
N VAL A 31 12.24 9.40 -2.19
CA VAL A 31 10.82 9.49 -1.79
C VAL A 31 10.75 9.57 -0.25
N PRO A 32 10.27 10.69 0.33
CA PRO A 32 10.18 10.85 1.77
C PRO A 32 9.08 9.99 2.40
N ASP A 33 9.24 9.62 3.67
CA ASP A 33 8.25 8.83 4.43
C ASP A 33 6.84 9.45 4.39
N GLU A 34 6.71 10.77 4.48
CA GLU A 34 5.41 11.45 4.38
C GLU A 34 4.70 11.20 3.04
N ILE A 35 5.46 11.05 1.95
CA ILE A 35 4.90 10.69 0.64
C ILE A 35 4.52 9.20 0.63
N VAL A 36 5.35 8.33 1.22
CA VAL A 36 5.02 6.91 1.35
C VAL A 36 3.73 6.72 2.16
N ASP A 37 3.59 7.30 3.33
CA ASP A 37 2.41 7.16 4.20
C ASP A 37 1.10 7.64 3.53
N ARG A 38 1.21 8.66 2.65
CA ARG A 38 0.05 9.22 1.95
C ARG A 38 -0.43 8.35 0.80
N PHE A 39 0.49 7.72 0.08
CA PHE A 39 0.18 7.05 -1.19
C PHE A 39 0.35 5.53 -1.16
N CYS A 40 0.96 4.98 -0.10
CA CYS A 40 1.22 3.57 0.07
C CYS A 40 0.55 3.05 1.35
N VAL A 41 0.40 1.73 1.42
CA VAL A 41 0.11 1.00 2.65
C VAL A 41 1.22 -0.02 2.79
N VAL A 42 2.08 0.16 3.79
CA VAL A 42 3.28 -0.64 4.03
C VAL A 42 3.40 -0.94 5.52
N GLY A 43 4.11 -2.01 5.85
CA GLY A 43 4.36 -2.42 7.23
C GLY A 43 3.69 -3.75 7.58
N PRO A 44 3.47 -4.03 8.87
CA PRO A 44 2.90 -5.29 9.31
C PRO A 44 1.38 -5.33 9.05
N ILE A 45 0.78 -6.51 9.14
CA ILE A 45 -0.64 -6.76 8.85
C ILE A 45 -1.57 -5.81 9.60
N GLU A 46 -1.24 -5.47 10.86
CA GLU A 46 -2.05 -4.58 11.70
C GLU A 46 -2.14 -3.18 11.11
N ALA A 47 -1.06 -2.66 10.53
CA ALA A 47 -1.05 -1.34 9.88
C ALA A 47 -1.96 -1.32 8.65
N HIS A 48 -1.99 -2.42 7.90
CA HIS A 48 -2.90 -2.59 6.76
C HIS A 48 -4.36 -2.61 7.23
N ILE A 49 -4.68 -3.40 8.25
CA ILE A 49 -6.04 -3.48 8.81
C ILE A 49 -6.50 -2.12 9.32
N GLU A 50 -5.67 -1.42 10.10
CA GLU A 50 -5.99 -0.09 10.63
C GLU A 50 -6.31 0.90 9.50
N ARG A 51 -5.46 0.94 8.47
CA ARG A 51 -5.66 1.82 7.31
C ARG A 51 -6.95 1.52 6.56
N MET A 52 -7.27 0.24 6.33
CA MET A 52 -8.51 -0.16 5.67
C MET A 52 -9.74 0.20 6.50
N GLN A 53 -9.68 0.06 7.83
CA GLN A 53 -10.77 0.48 8.73
C GLN A 53 -10.98 1.99 8.72
N GLN A 54 -9.90 2.78 8.74
CA GLN A 54 -9.97 4.24 8.62
C GLN A 54 -10.61 4.66 7.30
N LEU A 55 -10.19 4.06 6.18
CA LEU A 55 -10.76 4.36 4.86
C LEU A 55 -12.23 3.91 4.75
N LYS A 56 -12.58 2.74 5.31
CA LYS A 56 -13.97 2.28 5.39
C LYS A 56 -14.84 3.25 6.19
N ALA A 57 -14.35 3.78 7.31
CA ALA A 57 -15.06 4.77 8.12
C ALA A 57 -15.30 6.09 7.36
N LEU A 58 -14.47 6.40 6.36
CA LEU A 58 -14.67 7.53 5.44
C LEU A 58 -15.62 7.21 4.27
N GLY A 59 -16.18 6.00 4.21
CA GLY A 59 -17.14 5.57 3.19
C GLY A 59 -16.55 4.81 2.00
N VAL A 60 -15.27 4.39 2.07
CA VAL A 60 -14.70 3.51 1.03
C VAL A 60 -15.29 2.10 1.17
N ASP A 61 -15.83 1.56 0.09
CA ASP A 61 -16.52 0.26 0.02
C ASP A 61 -15.76 -0.78 -0.80
N GLN A 62 -14.90 -0.36 -1.73
CA GLN A 62 -14.08 -1.22 -2.56
C GLN A 62 -12.59 -0.86 -2.46
N PHE A 63 -11.77 -1.88 -2.24
CA PHE A 63 -10.31 -1.77 -2.22
C PHE A 63 -9.69 -2.58 -3.36
N ALA A 64 -8.86 -1.93 -4.17
CA ALA A 64 -8.04 -2.58 -5.18
C ALA A 64 -6.59 -2.66 -4.68
N ILE A 65 -6.01 -3.87 -4.66
CA ILE A 65 -4.65 -4.07 -4.18
C ILE A 65 -3.70 -3.99 -5.38
N TYR A 66 -2.70 -3.12 -5.30
CA TYR A 66 -1.65 -3.00 -6.30
C TYR A 66 -0.29 -3.45 -5.74
N LEU A 67 0.13 -4.66 -6.13
CA LEU A 67 1.33 -5.32 -5.63
C LEU A 67 2.57 -4.90 -6.42
N GLN A 68 3.14 -3.74 -6.07
CA GLN A 68 4.37 -3.19 -6.68
C GLN A 68 5.65 -3.50 -5.88
N HIS A 69 5.83 -4.75 -5.47
CA HIS A 69 7.07 -5.21 -4.87
C HIS A 69 7.40 -6.65 -5.28
N ASP A 70 8.52 -7.21 -4.82
CA ASP A 70 9.10 -8.49 -5.24
C ASP A 70 8.45 -9.73 -4.59
N ASP A 71 7.81 -9.58 -3.43
CA ASP A 71 7.16 -10.67 -2.67
C ASP A 71 5.61 -10.67 -2.77
N LYS A 72 5.11 -10.67 -4.00
CA LYS A 72 3.67 -10.48 -4.31
C LYS A 72 2.80 -11.63 -3.81
N ASP A 73 3.24 -12.87 -4.00
CA ASP A 73 2.43 -14.06 -3.70
C ASP A 73 2.17 -14.18 -2.21
N HIS A 74 3.20 -13.98 -1.39
CA HIS A 74 3.07 -13.98 0.06
C HIS A 74 2.18 -12.83 0.55
N THR A 75 2.31 -11.63 -0.03
CA THR A 75 1.44 -10.50 0.32
C THR A 75 -0.01 -10.78 -0.05
N LEU A 76 -0.25 -11.34 -1.23
CA LEU A 76 -1.59 -11.72 -1.67
C LEU A 76 -2.20 -12.77 -0.73
N GLN A 77 -1.42 -13.76 -0.32
CA GLN A 77 -1.83 -14.78 0.65
C GLN A 77 -2.18 -14.16 2.02
N ALA A 78 -1.31 -13.30 2.56
CA ALA A 78 -1.56 -12.60 3.83
C ALA A 78 -2.84 -11.74 3.77
N TYR A 79 -3.12 -11.12 2.63
CA TYR A 79 -4.37 -10.38 2.44
C TYR A 79 -5.59 -11.30 2.49
N GLY A 80 -5.54 -12.46 1.82
CA GLY A 80 -6.64 -13.42 1.82
C GLY A 80 -6.89 -14.05 3.19
N GLU A 81 -5.82 -14.39 3.91
CA GLU A 81 -5.90 -15.14 5.17
C GLU A 81 -6.12 -14.24 6.40
N LEU A 82 -5.56 -13.03 6.41
CA LEU A 82 -5.43 -12.23 7.63
C LEU A 82 -6.08 -10.85 7.51
N VAL A 83 -5.90 -10.15 6.38
CA VAL A 83 -6.43 -8.77 6.24
C VAL A 83 -7.92 -8.78 5.90
N MET A 84 -8.33 -9.47 4.84
CA MET A 84 -9.72 -9.49 4.37
C MET A 84 -10.69 -10.00 5.45
N PRO A 85 -10.42 -11.10 6.18
CA PRO A 85 -11.32 -11.56 7.23
C PRO A 85 -11.49 -10.57 8.38
N ALA A 86 -10.48 -9.75 8.67
CA ALA A 86 -10.50 -8.76 9.75
C ALA A 86 -11.33 -7.51 9.41
N ILE A 87 -11.56 -7.22 8.12
CA ILE A 87 -12.29 -6.02 7.66
C ILE A 87 -13.65 -6.34 7.02
N ALA A 88 -13.85 -7.57 6.57
CA ALA A 88 -15.09 -8.01 5.94
C ALA A 88 -16.24 -8.02 6.95
N GLU A 89 -17.40 -7.54 6.51
CA GLU A 89 -18.62 -7.72 7.29
C GLU A 89 -19.00 -9.20 7.28
N HIS A 90 -19.26 -9.72 8.47
CA HIS A 90 -19.75 -11.07 8.62
C HIS A 90 -21.22 -11.11 8.23
N VAL A 91 -21.48 -11.40 6.96
CA VAL A 91 -22.83 -11.60 6.46
C VAL A 91 -23.25 -13.04 6.79
N ARG A 92 -24.35 -13.20 7.54
CA ARG A 92 -24.94 -14.52 7.75
C ARG A 92 -25.65 -14.97 6.48
N ALA A 93 -25.43 -16.22 6.08
CA ALA A 93 -26.22 -16.83 5.02
C ALA A 93 -27.71 -16.78 5.40
N THR A 94 -28.53 -16.18 4.55
CA THR A 94 -29.99 -16.20 4.67
C THR A 94 -30.54 -17.39 3.89
N SER A 95 -31.49 -18.09 4.50
CA SER A 95 -32.21 -19.24 3.94
C SER A 95 -33.18 -18.83 2.84
#